data_AF-A0A6G0Y7R8-F1
#
_entry.id   AF-A0A6G0Y7R8-F1
#
_cell.length_a   1.000
_cell.length_b   1.000
_cell.length_c   1.000
_cell.angle_alpha   90.00
_cell.angle_beta   90.00
_cell.angle_gamma   90.00
#
_symmetry.space_group_name_H-M   'P 1'
#
loop_
_entity.id
_entity.type
_entity.pdbx_description
1 polymer ?
#
loop_
_entity_poly.entity_id
_entity_poly.type
_entity_poly.pdbx_seq_one_letter_code
_entity_poly.pdbx_strand_id
1 'polypeptide(L)'
;MMTAPILFVVHEMPKGIDIYHCTSGTTNPIYWKDIERLGHEFILENPFSDILWYPGGSFKSNRVVNYLCVAAFQMAPAYIIDGLAKITGRQPRLIRIHKRLQKAVSCLEFFTTHEWNFKNTNVQRLFTELDPNDQKTFYFDVSQLEWRSYIESYIWGTRQFVLKDHPSTVPNAKLRLRRMYYLHRTSQLVFIVLTIRYILLGNKSIRRFWYSALCFLIKCINNATSSLRLLGVRIRQRNDRIIL
;
A
#
# COMPACT_ATOMS: atom_id res chain seq x y z
N MET A 1 11.06 -5.88 -13.07
CA MET A 1 10.90 -7.12 -13.87
C MET A 1 12.02 -8.08 -13.49
N MET A 2 11.72 -9.30 -13.02
CA MET A 2 12.67 -10.17 -12.30
C MET A 2 13.31 -11.24 -13.19
N THR A 3 14.64 -11.32 -13.19
CA THR A 3 15.40 -12.58 -13.04
C THR A 3 16.77 -12.27 -12.42
N ALA A 4 17.20 -13.10 -11.47
CA ALA A 4 18.58 -13.14 -11.01
C ALA A 4 19.48 -13.69 -12.15
N PRO A 5 20.52 -12.98 -12.61
CA PRO A 5 21.63 -13.57 -13.32
C PRO A 5 22.37 -14.42 -12.30
N ILE A 6 22.26 -15.73 -12.46
CA ILE A 6 23.49 -16.50 -12.42
C ILE A 6 24.33 -15.91 -13.54
N LEU A 7 25.33 -15.13 -13.13
CA LEU A 7 26.25 -14.42 -13.99
C LEU A 7 27.12 -15.44 -14.73
N PHE A 8 26.60 -16.02 -15.81
CA PHE A 8 27.42 -16.36 -16.96
C PHE A 8 27.37 -15.12 -17.86
N VAL A 9 28.33 -14.20 -17.68
CA VAL A 9 28.66 -13.25 -18.75
C VAL A 9 29.25 -14.11 -19.86
N VAL A 10 28.38 -14.58 -20.76
CA VAL A 10 28.80 -15.11 -22.04
C VAL A 10 29.26 -13.90 -22.85
N HIS A 11 30.55 -13.60 -22.76
CA HIS A 11 31.18 -12.47 -23.43
C HIS A 11 31.22 -12.65 -24.96
N GLU A 12 30.97 -13.88 -25.45
CA GLU A 12 30.75 -14.22 -26.85
C GLU A 12 29.64 -15.28 -26.97
N MET A 13 28.55 -14.97 -27.69
CA MET A 13 27.48 -15.96 -27.91
C MET A 13 28.05 -17.19 -28.64
N PRO A 14 27.82 -18.42 -28.15
CA PRO A 14 28.33 -19.62 -28.79
C PRO A 14 27.82 -19.69 -30.23
N LYS A 15 28.76 -19.79 -31.18
CA LYS A 15 28.43 -19.87 -32.61
C LYS A 15 27.58 -21.13 -32.85
N GLY A 16 26.39 -20.95 -33.42
CA GLY A 16 25.48 -22.04 -33.82
C GLY A 16 24.34 -22.37 -32.86
N ILE A 17 24.16 -21.62 -31.75
CA ILE A 17 23.02 -21.79 -30.85
C ILE A 17 22.17 -20.52 -30.85
N ASP A 18 20.92 -20.63 -31.30
CA ASP A 18 19.96 -19.55 -31.22
C ASP A 18 19.37 -19.45 -29.80
N ILE A 19 19.44 -18.26 -29.20
CA ILE A 19 18.89 -17.98 -27.87
C ILE A 19 17.55 -17.27 -28.02
N TYR A 20 16.54 -17.75 -27.29
CA TYR A 20 15.17 -17.23 -27.34
C TYR A 20 14.77 -16.63 -25.99
N HIS A 21 14.72 -15.29 -25.92
CA HIS A 21 14.30 -14.57 -24.72
C HIS A 21 12.79 -14.29 -24.74
N CYS A 22 12.03 -14.98 -23.89
CA CYS A 22 10.63 -14.67 -23.65
C CYS A 22 10.52 -13.62 -22.53
N THR A 23 10.46 -12.35 -22.91
CA THR A 23 10.49 -11.22 -21.98
C THR A 23 9.45 -10.17 -22.34
N SER A 24 8.76 -9.62 -21.33
CA SER A 24 7.76 -8.57 -21.50
C SER A 24 8.32 -7.15 -21.64
N GLY A 25 9.58 -6.88 -21.24
CA GLY A 25 10.06 -5.52 -21.00
C GLY A 25 9.99 -4.58 -22.21
N THR A 26 10.30 -5.08 -23.40
CA THR A 26 10.26 -4.29 -24.65
C THR A 26 8.90 -4.33 -25.34
N THR A 27 8.07 -5.35 -25.08
CA THR A 27 6.84 -5.62 -25.84
C THR A 27 5.58 -5.25 -25.09
N ASN A 28 5.54 -5.50 -23.78
CA ASN A 28 4.41 -5.27 -22.91
C ASN A 28 4.92 -4.96 -21.48
N PRO A 29 5.48 -3.76 -21.25
CA PRO A 29 6.13 -3.43 -19.98
C PRO A 29 5.11 -3.33 -18.83
N ILE A 30 5.56 -3.67 -17.61
CA ILE A 30 4.82 -3.41 -16.37
C ILE A 30 5.73 -2.66 -15.39
N TYR A 31 5.21 -1.58 -14.80
CA TYR A 31 5.94 -0.74 -13.86
C TYR A 31 5.61 -1.09 -12.41
N TRP A 32 6.53 -0.77 -11.49
CA TRP A 32 6.33 -1.00 -10.06
C TRP A 32 5.06 -0.34 -9.51
N LYS A 33 4.69 0.83 -10.05
CA LYS A 33 3.44 1.53 -9.70
C LYS A 33 2.20 0.75 -10.12
N ASP A 34 2.23 0.05 -11.26
CA ASP A 34 1.12 -0.77 -11.72
C ASP A 34 0.98 -2.03 -10.88
N ILE A 35 2.11 -2.69 -10.56
CA ILE A 35 2.15 -3.82 -9.63
C ILE A 35 1.59 -3.42 -8.26
N GLU A 36 1.99 -2.25 -7.74
CA GLU A 36 1.49 -1.73 -6.48
C GLU A 36 -0.02 -1.48 -6.52
N ARG A 37 -0.50 -0.79 -7.56
CA ARG A 37 -1.92 -0.46 -7.74
C ARG A 37 -2.78 -1.70 -7.85
N LEU A 38 -2.47 -2.58 -8.82
CA LEU A 38 -3.23 -3.81 -9.08
C LEU A 38 -3.13 -4.76 -7.89
N GLY A 39 -1.93 -4.91 -7.32
CA GLY A 39 -1.72 -5.79 -6.17
C GLY A 39 -2.53 -5.33 -4.95
N HIS A 40 -2.53 -4.02 -4.66
CA HIS A 40 -3.32 -3.47 -3.56
C HIS A 40 -4.83 -3.65 -3.78
N GLU A 41 -5.33 -3.39 -4.99
CA GLU A 41 -6.74 -3.63 -5.37
C GLU A 41 -7.16 -5.07 -5.08
N PHE A 42 -6.44 -6.05 -5.65
CA PHE A 42 -6.80 -7.46 -5.50
C PHE A 42 -6.58 -8.01 -4.09
N ILE A 43 -5.59 -7.51 -3.34
CA ILE A 43 -5.42 -7.88 -1.92
C ILE A 43 -6.60 -7.37 -1.08
N LEU A 44 -7.17 -6.20 -1.39
CA LEU A 44 -8.34 -5.70 -0.68
C LEU A 44 -9.63 -6.44 -1.09
N GLU A 45 -9.74 -6.85 -2.35
CA GLU A 45 -10.86 -7.65 -2.84
C GLU A 45 -10.83 -9.09 -2.28
N ASN A 46 -9.63 -9.67 -2.15
CA ASN A 46 -9.41 -11.05 -1.72
C ASN A 46 -8.37 -11.11 -0.56
N PRO A 47 -8.70 -10.54 0.62
CA PRO A 47 -7.73 -10.40 1.71
C PRO A 47 -7.33 -11.73 2.31
N PHE A 48 -6.07 -11.83 2.74
CA PHE A 48 -5.54 -12.98 3.48
C PHE A 48 -6.17 -13.11 4.88
N SER A 49 -6.38 -14.35 5.32
CA SER A 49 -6.99 -14.64 6.63
C SER A 49 -6.14 -14.12 7.79
N ASP A 50 -4.81 -14.15 7.64
CA ASP A 50 -3.85 -13.79 8.68
C ASP A 50 -3.17 -12.44 8.52
N ILE A 51 -3.98 -11.42 8.20
CA ILE A 51 -3.51 -10.03 8.17
C ILE A 51 -3.27 -9.49 9.59
N LEU A 52 -2.08 -8.93 9.82
CA LEU A 52 -1.70 -8.30 11.08
C LEU A 52 -2.04 -6.81 11.16
N TRP A 53 -2.09 -6.13 10.02
CA TRP A 53 -2.36 -4.71 9.92
C TRP A 53 -2.97 -4.37 8.55
N TYR A 54 -3.67 -3.25 8.44
CA TYR A 54 -4.27 -2.86 7.15
C TYR A 54 -3.19 -2.75 6.06
N PRO A 55 -3.37 -3.40 4.90
CA PRO A 55 -2.40 -3.36 3.80
C PRO A 55 -2.09 -1.93 3.37
N GLY A 56 -0.82 -1.66 3.09
CA GLY A 56 -0.36 -0.36 2.64
C GLY A 56 1.14 -0.37 2.37
N GLY A 57 1.71 0.82 2.21
CA GLY A 57 3.09 0.99 1.75
C GLY A 57 3.14 1.28 0.26
N SER A 58 4.30 1.72 -0.21
CA SER A 58 4.55 1.96 -1.63
C SER A 58 6.01 1.67 -1.95
N PHE A 59 6.31 1.40 -3.21
CA PHE A 59 7.69 1.41 -3.67
C PHE A 59 8.25 2.83 -3.60
N LYS A 60 9.54 2.97 -3.28
CA LYS A 60 10.23 4.26 -3.12
C LYS A 60 11.47 4.29 -4.00
N SER A 61 11.64 5.34 -4.79
CA SER A 61 12.83 5.53 -5.62
C SER A 61 14.06 5.98 -4.82
N ASN A 62 13.86 6.57 -3.64
CA ASN A 62 14.95 7.02 -2.77
C ASN A 62 15.22 6.00 -1.65
N ARG A 63 16.46 5.49 -1.60
CA ARG A 63 16.91 4.49 -0.64
C ARG A 63 16.82 4.97 0.82
N VAL A 64 17.16 6.22 1.08
CA VAL A 64 17.10 6.81 2.44
C VAL A 64 15.65 6.90 2.90
N VAL A 65 14.76 7.38 2.04
CA VAL A 65 13.31 7.44 2.34
C VAL A 65 12.75 6.04 2.58
N ASN A 66 13.12 5.07 1.74
CA ASN A 66 12.73 3.68 1.92
C ASN A 66 13.18 3.13 3.29
N TYR A 67 14.46 3.33 3.64
CA TYR A 67 15.02 2.90 4.92
C TYR A 67 14.29 3.53 6.11
N LEU A 68 14.04 4.84 6.07
CA LEU A 68 13.28 5.54 7.11
C LEU A 68 11.86 4.99 7.25
N CYS A 69 11.16 4.76 6.13
CA CYS A 69 9.83 4.15 6.14
C CYS A 69 9.85 2.73 6.71
N VAL A 70 10.81 1.90 6.32
CA VAL A 70 10.96 0.53 6.83
C VAL A 70 11.25 0.55 8.33
N ALA A 71 12.18 1.40 8.78
CA ALA A 71 12.52 1.54 10.19
C ALA A 71 11.30 1.99 11.02
N ALA A 72 10.58 3.02 10.57
CA ALA A 72 9.45 3.60 11.29
C ALA A 72 8.19 2.73 11.27
N PHE A 73 7.83 2.16 10.12
CA PHE A 73 6.52 1.51 9.92
C PHE A 73 6.56 -0.02 9.91
N GLN A 74 7.74 -0.63 9.83
CA GLN A 74 7.87 -2.10 9.87
C GLN A 74 8.70 -2.54 11.07
N MET A 75 9.90 -1.97 11.24
CA MET A 75 10.87 -2.43 12.23
C MET A 75 10.48 -2.01 13.65
N ALA A 76 10.21 -0.73 13.90
CA ALA A 76 9.82 -0.24 15.22
C ALA A 76 8.56 -0.93 15.77
N PRO A 77 7.46 -1.08 15.00
CA PRO A 77 6.28 -1.83 15.45
C PRO A 77 6.59 -3.30 15.75
N ALA A 78 7.43 -3.95 14.93
CA ALA A 78 7.84 -5.34 15.17
C ALA A 78 8.57 -5.50 16.51
N TYR A 79 9.49 -4.59 16.86
CA TYR A 79 10.19 -4.59 18.14
C TYR A 79 9.26 -4.35 19.33
N ILE A 80 8.31 -3.41 19.20
CA ILE A 80 7.32 -3.12 20.25
C ILE A 80 6.46 -4.36 20.51
N ILE A 81 5.90 -4.96 19.45
CA ILE A 81 5.00 -6.11 19.59
C ILE A 81 5.75 -7.35 20.13
N ASP A 82 6.94 -7.65 19.61
CA ASP A 82 7.74 -8.78 20.12
C ASP A 82 8.23 -8.53 21.56
N GLY A 83 8.50 -7.28 21.93
CA GLY A 83 8.82 -6.89 23.31
C GLY A 83 7.63 -7.14 24.26
N LEU A 84 6.43 -6.69 23.88
CA LEU A 84 5.21 -6.96 24.63
C LEU A 84 4.90 -8.46 24.71
N ALA A 85 5.15 -9.21 23.63
CA ALA A 85 5.01 -10.66 23.63
C ALA A 85 5.91 -11.30 24.70
N LYS A 86 7.20 -10.92 24.76
CA LYS A 86 8.12 -11.41 25.79
C LYS A 86 7.64 -11.09 27.21
N ILE A 87 7.21 -9.85 27.46
CA ILE A 87 6.72 -9.42 28.79
C ILE A 87 5.48 -10.21 29.21
N THR A 88 4.61 -10.55 28.25
CA THR A 88 3.39 -11.32 28.49
C THR A 88 3.58 -12.84 28.42
N GLY A 89 4.84 -13.32 28.38
CA GLY A 89 5.17 -14.76 28.31
C GLY A 89 4.88 -15.42 26.96
N ARG A 90 4.60 -14.63 25.91
CA ARG A 90 4.36 -15.10 24.55
C ARG A 90 5.65 -15.12 23.73
N GLN A 91 5.70 -15.99 22.73
CA GLN A 91 6.87 -16.08 21.86
C GLN A 91 6.92 -14.91 20.84
N PRO A 92 8.04 -14.15 20.78
CA PRO A 92 8.26 -13.13 19.77
C PRO A 92 8.50 -13.77 18.39
N ARG A 93 7.93 -13.20 17.33
CA ARG A 93 8.01 -13.75 15.96
C ARG A 93 8.29 -12.69 14.89
N LEU A 94 7.85 -11.46 15.07
CA LEU A 94 7.85 -10.44 14.02
C LEU A 94 9.24 -9.99 13.61
N ILE A 95 10.17 -9.82 14.55
CA ILE A 95 11.56 -9.45 14.26
C ILE A 95 12.22 -10.53 13.39
N ARG A 96 11.93 -11.82 13.67
CA ARG A 96 12.49 -12.94 12.90
C ARG A 96 11.94 -12.95 11.47
N ILE A 97 10.64 -12.71 11.30
CA ILE A 97 10.00 -12.59 9.98
C ILE A 97 10.61 -11.41 9.22
N HIS A 98 10.73 -10.26 9.86
CA HIS A 98 11.30 -9.06 9.24
C HIS A 98 12.75 -9.27 8.79
N LYS A 99 13.61 -9.89 9.61
CA LYS A 99 15.00 -10.22 9.23
C LYS A 99 15.08 -11.11 7.99
N ARG A 100 14.20 -12.11 7.88
CA ARG A 100 14.12 -12.99 6.70
C ARG A 100 13.67 -12.21 5.46
N LEU A 101 12.67 -11.35 5.61
CA LEU A 101 12.18 -10.49 4.54
C LEU A 101 13.27 -9.53 4.06
N GLN A 102 13.98 -8.85 4.96
CA GLN A 102 15.08 -7.95 4.60
C GLN A 102 16.22 -8.68 3.90
N LYS A 103 16.56 -9.91 4.32
CA LYS A 103 17.53 -10.73 3.59
C LYS A 103 17.06 -11.02 2.17
N ALA A 104 15.81 -11.45 1.98
CA ALA A 104 15.26 -11.70 0.66
C ALA A 104 15.25 -10.44 -0.22
N VAL A 105 14.82 -9.29 0.33
CA VAL A 105 14.83 -8.00 -0.36
C VAL A 105 16.26 -7.61 -0.75
N SER A 106 17.24 -7.75 0.14
CA SER A 106 18.64 -7.43 -0.17
C SER A 106 19.21 -8.27 -1.32
N CYS A 107 18.83 -9.55 -1.40
CA CYS A 107 19.24 -10.42 -2.51
C CYS A 107 18.58 -10.02 -3.84
N LEU A 108 17.39 -9.41 -3.80
CA LEU A 108 16.63 -8.99 -4.98
C LEU A 108 16.83 -7.52 -5.37
N GLU A 109 17.45 -6.70 -4.50
CA GLU A 109 17.56 -5.25 -4.66
C GLU A 109 18.19 -4.90 -6.01
N PHE A 110 19.33 -5.53 -6.36
CA PHE A 110 20.02 -5.26 -7.63
C PHE A 110 19.12 -5.55 -8.85
N PHE A 111 18.41 -6.69 -8.87
CA PHE A 111 17.56 -7.06 -10.01
C PHE A 111 16.29 -6.24 -10.13
N THR A 112 15.79 -5.72 -9.01
CA THR A 112 14.52 -5.01 -8.96
C THR A 112 14.65 -3.50 -9.15
N THR A 113 15.87 -2.96 -8.96
CA THR A 113 16.14 -1.51 -9.05
C THR A 113 16.87 -1.08 -10.32
N HIS A 114 17.41 -2.02 -11.10
CA HIS A 114 18.03 -1.74 -12.39
C HIS A 114 17.06 -2.08 -13.53
N GLU A 115 17.12 -1.29 -14.60
CA GLU A 115 16.40 -1.58 -15.83
C GLU A 115 17.19 -2.54 -16.70
N TRP A 116 16.50 -3.54 -17.25
CA TRP A 116 17.10 -4.58 -18.08
C TRP A 116 16.35 -4.64 -19.40
N ASN A 117 17.08 -4.38 -20.49
CA ASN A 117 16.55 -4.51 -21.83
C ASN A 117 17.09 -5.79 -22.47
N PHE A 118 16.21 -6.80 -22.60
CA PHE A 118 16.52 -8.05 -23.27
C PHE A 118 15.95 -8.01 -24.70
N LYS A 119 16.79 -8.27 -25.69
CA LYS A 119 16.34 -8.41 -27.08
C LYS A 119 15.53 -9.70 -27.21
N ASN A 120 14.30 -9.59 -27.69
CA ASN A 120 13.38 -10.71 -27.92
C ASN A 120 13.10 -10.96 -29.42
N THR A 121 13.98 -10.48 -30.30
CA THR A 121 13.83 -10.59 -31.77
C THR A 121 13.69 -12.03 -32.24
N ASN A 122 14.44 -12.96 -31.67
CA ASN A 122 14.39 -14.37 -32.05
C ASN A 122 13.03 -15.01 -31.72
N VAL A 123 12.44 -14.67 -30.56
CA VAL A 123 11.11 -15.17 -30.16
C VAL A 123 10.01 -14.57 -31.03
N GLN A 124 10.11 -13.28 -31.36
CA GLN A 124 9.16 -12.64 -32.27
C GLN A 124 9.21 -13.28 -33.66
N ARG A 125 10.41 -13.51 -34.20
CA ARG A 125 10.59 -14.19 -35.49
C ARG A 125 10.02 -15.61 -35.44
N LEU A 126 10.34 -16.38 -34.40
CA LEU A 126 9.79 -17.72 -34.21
C LEU A 126 8.27 -17.72 -34.21
N PHE A 127 7.65 -16.78 -33.50
CA PHE A 127 6.19 -16.68 -33.45
C PHE A 127 5.59 -16.42 -34.84
N THR A 128 6.22 -15.56 -35.66
CA THR A 128 5.76 -15.28 -37.03
C THR A 128 5.95 -16.45 -37.99
N GLU A 129 6.89 -17.34 -37.72
CA GLU A 129 7.18 -18.52 -38.55
C GLU A 129 6.29 -19.73 -38.20
N LEU A 130 5.65 -19.72 -37.03
CA LEU A 130 4.73 -20.79 -36.62
C LEU A 130 3.45 -20.79 -37.45
N ASP A 131 2.90 -21.99 -37.68
CA ASP A 131 1.56 -22.17 -38.22
C ASP A 131 0.51 -21.52 -37.30
N PRO A 132 -0.60 -20.96 -37.83
CA PRO A 132 -1.65 -20.36 -37.00
C PRO A 132 -2.24 -21.28 -35.93
N ASN A 133 -2.22 -22.60 -36.10
CA ASN A 133 -2.65 -23.54 -35.06
C ASN A 133 -1.64 -23.64 -33.92
N ASP A 134 -0.35 -23.63 -34.23
CA ASP A 134 0.72 -23.66 -33.23
C ASP A 134 0.79 -22.34 -32.46
N GLN A 135 0.59 -21.20 -33.13
CA GLN A 135 0.50 -19.89 -32.49
C GLN A 135 -0.62 -19.84 -31.42
N LYS A 136 -1.74 -20.53 -31.66
CA LYS A 136 -2.85 -20.62 -30.71
C LYS A 136 -2.58 -21.62 -29.58
N THR A 137 -1.77 -22.64 -29.84
CA THR A 137 -1.48 -23.72 -28.89
C THR A 137 -0.38 -23.30 -27.90
N PHE A 138 0.63 -22.57 -28.38
CA PHE A 138 1.80 -22.19 -27.58
C PHE A 138 1.70 -20.72 -27.09
N TYR A 139 1.45 -20.56 -25.79
CA TYR A 139 1.30 -19.25 -25.15
C TYR A 139 2.64 -18.61 -24.75
N PHE A 140 3.41 -18.13 -25.72
CA PHE A 140 4.65 -17.39 -25.46
C PHE A 140 4.70 -15.97 -26.08
N ASP A 141 3.61 -15.53 -26.71
CA ASP A 141 3.43 -14.14 -27.08
C ASP A 141 3.01 -13.30 -25.86
N VAL A 142 3.99 -12.65 -25.25
CA VAL A 142 3.79 -11.83 -24.05
C VAL A 142 3.01 -10.53 -24.34
N SER A 143 2.85 -10.15 -25.61
CA SER A 143 2.04 -8.97 -25.98
C SER A 143 0.56 -9.16 -25.65
N GLN A 144 0.08 -10.41 -25.66
CA GLN A 144 -1.31 -10.76 -25.36
C GLN A 144 -1.59 -10.89 -23.85
N LEU A 145 -0.55 -10.79 -23.01
CA LEU A 145 -0.70 -10.91 -21.56
C LEU A 145 -1.44 -9.70 -20.98
N GLU A 146 -2.59 -9.95 -20.37
CA GLU A 146 -3.37 -8.94 -19.67
C GLU A 146 -2.90 -8.88 -18.19
N TRP A 147 -2.21 -7.79 -17.83
CA TRP A 147 -1.57 -7.65 -16.52
C TRP A 147 -2.54 -7.71 -15.34
N ARG A 148 -3.76 -7.19 -15.48
CA ARG A 148 -4.74 -7.20 -14.39
C ARG A 148 -5.14 -8.64 -14.06
N SER A 149 -5.55 -9.42 -15.06
CA SER A 149 -5.93 -10.84 -14.92
C SER A 149 -4.77 -11.70 -14.45
N TYR A 150 -3.55 -11.40 -14.91
CA TYR A 150 -2.34 -12.08 -14.45
C TYR A 150 -2.08 -11.83 -12.96
N ILE A 151 -2.13 -10.57 -12.51
CA ILE A 151 -1.90 -10.21 -11.10
C ILE A 151 -3.02 -10.74 -10.20
N GLU A 152 -4.27 -10.73 -10.66
CA GLU A 152 -5.41 -11.35 -9.96
C GLU A 152 -5.16 -12.84 -9.71
N SER A 153 -4.82 -13.57 -10.79
CA SER A 153 -4.53 -15.00 -10.73
C SER A 153 -3.31 -15.29 -9.84
N TYR A 154 -2.29 -14.43 -9.89
CA TYR A 154 -1.10 -14.53 -9.05
C TYR A 154 -1.45 -14.40 -7.55
N ILE A 155 -2.30 -13.45 -7.19
CA ILE A 155 -2.72 -13.24 -5.79
C ILE A 155 -3.60 -14.39 -5.30
N TRP A 156 -4.54 -14.85 -6.13
CA TRP A 156 -5.35 -16.03 -5.85
C TRP A 156 -4.49 -17.29 -5.67
N GLY A 157 -3.54 -17.52 -6.58
CA GLY A 157 -2.62 -18.63 -6.51
C GLY A 157 -1.74 -18.58 -5.27
N THR A 158 -1.23 -17.39 -4.92
CA THR A 158 -0.44 -17.17 -3.70
C THR A 158 -1.27 -17.53 -2.46
N ARG A 159 -2.52 -17.05 -2.39
CA ARG A 159 -3.44 -17.34 -1.29
C ARG A 159 -3.68 -18.84 -1.13
N GLN A 160 -4.08 -19.52 -2.21
CA GLN A 160 -4.46 -20.93 -2.15
C GLN A 160 -3.26 -21.87 -1.98
N PHE A 161 -2.18 -21.64 -2.74
CA PHE A 161 -1.09 -22.62 -2.84
C PHE A 161 0.11 -22.29 -1.96
N VAL A 162 0.43 -21.02 -1.73
CA VAL A 162 1.57 -20.61 -0.90
C VAL A 162 1.15 -20.42 0.55
N LEU A 163 0.09 -19.65 0.79
CA LEU A 163 -0.42 -19.37 2.12
C LEU A 163 -1.36 -20.46 2.65
N LYS A 164 -1.76 -21.41 1.79
CA LYS A 164 -2.69 -22.50 2.13
C LYS A 164 -4.02 -21.98 2.72
N ASP A 165 -4.46 -20.80 2.26
CA ASP A 165 -5.66 -20.13 2.73
C ASP A 165 -6.84 -20.44 1.79
N HIS A 166 -7.81 -21.20 2.27
CA HIS A 166 -8.89 -21.73 1.45
C HIS A 166 -9.83 -20.61 0.94
N PRO A 167 -10.43 -20.72 -0.26
CA PRO A 167 -11.38 -19.73 -0.77
C PRO A 167 -12.55 -19.43 0.19
N SER A 168 -13.01 -20.43 0.95
CA SER A 168 -14.13 -20.27 1.89
C SER A 168 -13.85 -19.32 3.07
N THR A 169 -12.60 -18.97 3.35
CA THR A 169 -12.25 -18.08 4.46
C THR A 169 -12.31 -16.60 4.07
N VAL A 170 -12.47 -16.28 2.78
CA VAL A 170 -12.53 -14.89 2.26
C VAL A 170 -13.57 -14.02 2.98
N PRO A 171 -14.80 -14.48 3.28
CA PRO A 171 -15.78 -13.66 4.01
C PRO A 171 -15.28 -13.22 5.39
N ASN A 172 -14.66 -14.15 6.14
CA ASN A 172 -14.09 -13.85 7.45
C ASN A 172 -12.85 -12.96 7.35
N ALA A 173 -12.00 -13.18 6.35
CA ALA A 173 -10.86 -12.32 6.08
C ALA A 173 -11.28 -10.87 5.77
N LYS A 174 -12.38 -10.66 5.02
CA LYS A 174 -12.97 -9.33 4.79
C LYS A 174 -13.45 -8.65 6.07
N LEU A 175 -14.00 -9.39 7.03
CA LEU A 175 -14.37 -8.85 8.33
C LEU A 175 -13.14 -8.41 9.13
N ARG A 176 -12.08 -9.23 9.14
CA ARG A 176 -10.80 -8.91 9.79
C ARG A 176 -10.16 -7.68 9.13
N LEU A 177 -10.15 -7.60 7.80
CA LEU A 177 -9.66 -6.45 7.05
C LEU A 177 -10.40 -5.17 7.44
N ARG A 178 -11.73 -5.20 7.54
CA ARG A 178 -12.54 -4.05 7.99
C ARG A 178 -12.15 -3.58 9.40
N ARG A 179 -11.94 -4.51 10.33
CA ARG A 179 -11.44 -4.17 11.68
C ARG A 179 -10.07 -3.49 11.62
N MET A 180 -9.14 -4.06 10.84
CA MET A 180 -7.81 -3.48 10.63
C MET A 180 -7.86 -2.10 9.97
N TYR A 181 -8.81 -1.87 9.05
CA TYR A 181 -9.04 -0.56 8.44
C TYR A 181 -9.38 0.50 9.51
N TYR A 182 -10.37 0.24 10.36
CA TYR A 182 -10.73 1.19 11.42
C TYR A 182 -9.60 1.37 12.44
N LEU A 183 -8.89 0.30 12.82
CA LEU A 183 -7.71 0.40 13.68
C LEU A 183 -6.62 1.27 13.04
N HIS A 184 -6.36 1.10 11.74
CA HIS A 184 -5.40 1.91 11.03
C HIS A 184 -5.82 3.39 10.98
N ARG A 185 -7.07 3.69 10.61
CA ARG A 185 -7.58 5.07 10.56
C ARG A 185 -7.59 5.74 11.93
N THR A 186 -8.02 5.04 12.96
CA THR A 186 -7.98 5.56 14.33
C THR A 186 -6.55 5.79 14.81
N SER A 187 -5.61 4.89 14.51
CA SER A 187 -4.19 5.11 14.84
C SER A 187 -3.59 6.34 14.16
N GLN A 188 -3.93 6.58 12.88
CA GLN A 188 -3.52 7.77 12.15
C GLN A 188 -4.09 9.05 12.78
N LEU A 189 -5.38 9.05 13.12
CA LEU A 189 -6.03 10.17 13.80
C LEU A 189 -5.40 10.45 15.17
N VAL A 190 -5.16 9.43 15.98
CA VAL A 190 -4.49 9.56 17.27
C VAL A 190 -3.09 10.15 17.10
N PHE A 191 -2.31 9.64 16.13
CA PHE A 191 -0.98 10.17 15.84
C PHE A 191 -1.01 11.66 15.47
N ILE A 192 -1.95 12.07 14.61
CA ILE A 192 -2.14 13.48 14.21
C ILE A 192 -2.52 14.35 15.41
N VAL A 193 -3.47 13.90 16.24
CA VAL A 193 -3.89 14.65 17.44
C VAL A 193 -2.73 14.80 18.43
N LEU A 194 -1.93 13.76 18.65
CA LEU A 194 -0.76 13.81 19.52
C LEU A 194 0.32 14.75 18.99
N THR A 195 0.59 14.76 17.68
CA THR A 195 1.54 15.68 17.07
C THR A 195 1.08 17.13 17.18
N ILE A 196 -0.20 17.42 16.91
CA ILE A 196 -0.78 18.75 17.11
C ILE A 196 -0.65 19.18 18.58
N ARG A 197 -0.99 18.29 19.53
CA ARG A 197 -0.87 18.57 20.96
C ARG A 197 0.58 18.86 21.36
N TYR A 198 1.54 18.09 20.88
CA TYR A 198 2.96 18.30 21.15
C TYR A 198 3.43 19.68 20.65
N ILE A 199 3.05 20.07 19.43
CA ILE A 199 3.39 21.38 18.84
C ILE A 199 2.78 22.52 19.67
N LEU A 200 1.52 22.38 20.10
CA LEU A 200 0.83 23.37 20.94
C LEU A 200 1.45 23.51 22.34
N LEU A 201 1.99 22.42 22.90
CA LEU A 201 2.66 22.44 24.19
C LEU A 201 4.06 23.08 24.11
N GLY A 202 4.80 22.79 23.03
CA GLY A 202 6.17 23.28 22.84
C GLY A 202 6.28 24.76 22.48
N ASN A 203 5.26 25.35 21.84
CA ASN A 203 5.34 26.71 21.34
C ASN A 203 4.32 27.65 22.01
N LYS A 204 4.82 28.47 22.95
CA LYS A 204 4.01 29.46 23.70
C LYS A 204 3.31 30.48 22.79
N SER A 205 3.86 30.77 21.61
CA SER A 205 3.26 31.72 20.66
C SER A 205 2.10 31.10 19.88
N ILE A 206 2.27 29.87 19.40
CA ILE A 206 1.19 29.11 18.74
C ILE A 206 0.04 28.89 19.74
N ARG A 207 0.37 28.51 20.98
CA ARG A 207 -0.62 28.35 22.05
C ARG A 207 -1.45 29.62 22.29
N ARG A 208 -0.79 30.79 22.39
CA ARG A 208 -1.47 32.08 22.57
C ARG A 208 -2.39 32.43 21.40
N PHE A 209 -1.94 32.18 20.17
CA PHE A 209 -2.75 32.38 18.97
C PHE A 209 -4.02 31.53 18.99
N TRP A 210 -3.92 30.23 19.28
CA TRP A 210 -5.08 29.33 19.34
C TRP A 210 -6.07 29.68 20.46
N TYR A 211 -5.60 30.04 21.66
CA TYR A 211 -6.48 30.51 22.73
C TYR A 211 -7.21 31.80 22.34
N SER A 212 -6.53 32.73 21.67
CA SER A 212 -7.15 33.98 21.19
C SER A 212 -8.23 33.72 20.14
N ALA A 213 -7.93 32.87 19.15
CA ALA A 213 -8.89 32.46 18.12
C ALA A 213 -10.12 31.74 18.71
N LEU A 214 -9.91 30.83 19.67
CA LEU A 214 -10.99 30.14 20.36
C LEU A 214 -11.88 31.13 21.14
N CYS A 215 -11.28 32.05 21.90
CA CYS A 215 -12.01 33.09 22.62
C CYS A 215 -12.83 33.98 21.68
N PHE A 216 -12.27 34.32 20.51
CA PHE A 216 -12.99 35.09 19.48
C PHE A 216 -14.19 34.30 18.93
N LEU A 217 -14.02 33.03 18.59
CA LEU A 217 -15.10 32.16 18.10
C LEU A 217 -16.22 32.00 19.14
N ILE A 218 -15.88 31.78 20.41
CA ILE A 218 -16.86 31.70 21.50
C ILE A 218 -17.62 33.02 21.62
N LYS A 219 -16.93 34.17 21.53
CA LYS A 219 -17.58 35.49 21.51
C LYS A 219 -18.52 35.66 20.31
N CYS A 220 -18.12 35.23 19.12
CA CYS A 220 -18.98 35.27 17.93
C CYS A 220 -20.23 34.41 18.09
N ILE A 221 -20.09 33.18 18.61
CA ILE A 221 -21.22 32.27 18.85
C ILE A 221 -22.17 32.85 19.90
N ASN A 222 -21.63 33.40 21.00
CA ASN A 222 -22.42 34.03 22.05
C ASN A 222 -23.12 35.31 21.55
N ASN A 223 -22.48 36.09 20.68
CA ASN A 223 -23.10 37.27 20.06
C ASN A 223 -24.18 36.91 19.04
N ALA A 224 -24.00 35.84 18.26
CA ALA A 224 -25.01 35.37 17.31
C ALA A 224 -26.24 34.78 18.04
N THR A 225 -26.02 34.06 19.15
CA THR A 225 -27.13 33.53 19.95
C THR A 225 -27.88 34.61 20.72
N SER A 226 -27.20 35.65 21.20
CA SER A 226 -27.87 36.79 21.84
C SER A 226 -28.65 37.67 20.84
N SER A 227 -28.14 37.88 19.63
CA SER A 227 -28.85 38.61 18.57
C SER A 227 -30.13 37.88 18.10
N LEU A 228 -30.06 36.54 17.96
CA LEU A 228 -31.23 35.72 17.63
C LEU A 228 -32.30 35.75 18.74
N ARG A 229 -31.90 35.75 20.02
CA ARG A 229 -32.86 35.91 21.13
C ARG A 229 -33.55 37.28 21.10
N LEU A 230 -32.81 38.36 20.83
CA LEU A 230 -33.36 39.71 20.74
C LEU A 230 -34.31 39.87 19.55
N LEU A 231 -34.00 39.28 18.40
CA LEU A 231 -34.89 39.23 17.24
C LEU A 231 -36.18 38.46 17.54
N GLY A 232 -36.07 37.32 18.22
CA GLY A 232 -37.24 36.54 18.66
C GLY A 232 -38.18 37.31 19.61
N VAL A 233 -37.62 38.04 20.58
CA VAL A 233 -38.40 38.90 21.50
C VAL A 233 -39.07 40.05 20.73
N ARG A 234 -38.37 40.67 19.78
CA ARG A 234 -38.90 41.80 18.99
C ARG A 234 -40.00 41.37 18.02
N ILE A 235 -39.91 40.16 17.45
CA ILE A 235 -40.97 39.57 16.61
C ILE A 235 -42.22 39.25 17.46
N ARG A 236 -42.04 38.68 18.66
CA ARG A 236 -43.15 38.41 19.59
C ARG A 236 -43.88 39.70 19.98
N GLN A 237 -43.14 40.74 20.40
CA GLN A 237 -43.75 42.04 20.73
C GLN A 237 -44.41 42.75 19.54
N ARG A 238 -43.98 42.46 18.30
CA ARG A 238 -44.62 43.00 17.09
C ARG A 238 -45.92 42.27 16.78
N ASN A 239 -45.97 40.95 16.93
CA ASN A 239 -47.21 40.17 16.77
C ASN A 239 -48.26 40.54 17.84
N ASP A 240 -47.85 40.74 19.08
CA ASP A 240 -48.77 41.11 20.18
C ASP A 240 -49.40 42.51 19.97
N ARG A 241 -48.77 43.40 19.19
CA ARG A 241 -49.33 44.72 18.83
C ARG A 241 -50.23 44.72 17.60
N ILE A 242 -50.25 43.65 16.81
CA ILE A 242 -51.09 43.55 15.59
C ILE A 242 -52.44 42.90 15.91
N ILE A 243 -52.59 42.28 17.09
CA ILE A 243 -53.79 41.55 17.54
C ILE A 243 -54.69 42.40 18.46
N LEU A 244 -54.36 43.67 18.70
CA LEU A 244 -55.17 44.68 19.41
C LEU A 244 -55.58 45.79 18.45
#